data_AF-H9UGC4-F1
#
_entry.id   AF-H9UGC4-F1
#
_cell.length_a   1.000
_cell.length_b   1.000
_cell.length_c   1.000
_cell.angle_alpha   90.00
_cell.angle_beta   90.00
_cell.angle_gamma   90.00
#
_symmetry.space_group_name_H-M   'P 1'
#
loop_
_entity.id
_entity.type
_entity.pdbx_description
1 polymer ?
#
loop_
_entity_poly.entity_id
_entity_poly.type
_entity_poly.pdbx_seq_one_letter_code
_entity_poly.pdbx_strand_id
1 'polypeptide(L)' 'MSKTITVRLDDTEYEIFKRAADGQKRTISNYVAYATLNYTVNETLVDDAEMTEIMEHANELQAGLADIAAGRYTIIDQV' A
#
# COMPACT_ATOMS: atom_id res chain seq x y z
N MET A 1 20.95 8.57 16.35
CA MET A 1 20.07 8.82 17.51
C MET A 1 18.79 8.01 17.33
N SER A 2 18.34 7.28 18.35
CA SER A 2 17.03 6.60 18.30
C SER A 2 15.90 7.60 18.51
N LYS A 3 14.75 7.34 17.87
CA LYS A 3 13.50 8.07 18.05
C LYS A 3 12.42 7.06 18.41
N THR A 4 11.45 7.49 19.21
CA THR A 4 10.31 6.67 19.62
C THR A 4 9.05 7.20 18.95
N ILE A 5 8.24 6.29 18.42
CA ILE A 5 6.93 6.58 17.85
C ILE A 5 5.88 6.03 18.81
N THR A 6 4.88 6.82 19.14
CA THR A 6 3.74 6.41 19.97
C THR A 6 2.50 6.34 19.09
N VAL A 7 1.86 5.19 19.05
CA VAL A 7 0.64 4.94 18.27
C VAL A 7 -0.47 4.54 19.25
N ARG A 8 -1.66 5.13 19.08
CA ARG A 8 -2.86 4.71 19.79
C ARG A 8 -3.58 3.69 18.91
N LEU A 9 -3.90 2.55 19.49
CA LEU A 9 -4.62 1.46 18.84
C LEU A 9 -5.86 1.15 19.68
N ASP A 10 -6.92 0.70 19.02
CA ASP A 10 -7.97 -0.03 19.73
C ASP A 10 -7.56 -1.48 20.01
N ASP A 11 -8.37 -2.18 20.80
CA ASP A 11 -8.08 -3.56 21.21
C ASP A 11 -8.06 -4.53 20.01
N THR A 12 -8.87 -4.27 18.98
CA THR A 12 -8.97 -5.12 17.79
C THR A 12 -7.71 -4.99 16.94
N GLU A 13 -7.29 -3.75 16.66
CA GLU A 13 -6.06 -3.43 15.94
C GLU A 13 -4.84 -4.01 16.66
N TYR A 14 -4.77 -3.84 17.99
CA TYR A 14 -3.69 -4.37 18.80
C TYR A 14 -3.57 -5.89 18.70
N GLU A 15 -4.70 -6.61 18.82
CA GLU A 15 -4.69 -8.08 18.75
C GLU A 15 -4.35 -8.60 17.34
N ILE A 16 -4.76 -7.90 16.28
CA ILE A 16 -4.34 -8.20 14.91
C ILE A 16 -2.82 -8.08 14.80
N PHE A 17 -2.25 -6.96 15.23
CA PHE A 17 -0.80 -6.72 15.15
C PHE A 17 -0.01 -7.72 15.98
N LYS A 18 -0.49 -8.06 17.17
CA LYS A 18 0.11 -9.06 18.05
C LYS A 18 0.16 -10.43 17.39
N ARG A 19 -0.97 -10.92 16.86
CA ARG A 19 -1.03 -12.23 16.18
C ARG A 19 -0.14 -12.27 14.93
N ALA A 20 -0.13 -11.19 14.15
CA ALA A 20 0.73 -11.10 12.97
C ALA A 20 2.22 -11.10 13.34
N ALA A 21 2.60 -10.36 14.39
CA ALA A 21 3.96 -10.32 14.90
C ALA A 21 4.41 -11.68 15.47
N ASP A 22 3.53 -12.35 16.24
CA ASP A 22 3.76 -13.69 16.80
C ASP A 22 3.94 -14.73 15.68
N GLY A 23 3.09 -14.68 14.64
CA GLY A 23 3.22 -15.56 13.47
C GLY A 23 4.56 -15.43 12.76
N GLN A 24 5.19 -14.25 12.85
CA GLN A 24 6.52 -13.97 12.29
C GLN A 24 7.65 -14.05 13.33
N LYS A 25 7.38 -14.53 14.56
CA LYS A 25 8.33 -14.67 15.66
C LYS A 25 9.12 -13.38 15.96
N ARG A 26 8.45 -12.23 15.91
CA ARG A 26 9.05 -10.91 16.16
C ARG A 26 8.16 -10.06 17.08
N THR A 27 8.74 -9.03 17.69
CA THR A 27 7.97 -8.11 18.52
C THR A 27 7.03 -7.24 17.68
N ILE A 28 5.93 -6.76 18.27
CA ILE A 28 5.00 -5.84 17.60
C ILE A 28 5.73 -4.61 17.07
N SER A 29 6.61 -3.99 17.87
CA SER A 29 7.39 -2.83 17.44
C SER A 29 8.25 -3.12 16.22
N ASN A 30 8.88 -4.30 16.15
CA ASN A 30 9.69 -4.69 14.99
C ASN A 30 8.80 -4.99 13.77
N TYR A 31 7.68 -5.68 13.96
CA TYR A 31 6.71 -5.96 12.90
C TYR A 31 6.19 -4.68 12.26
N VAL A 32 5.72 -3.72 13.07
CA VAL A 32 5.22 -2.42 12.58
C VAL A 32 6.33 -1.65 11.87
N ALA A 33 7.52 -1.54 12.46
CA ALA A 33 8.63 -0.82 11.83
C ALA A 33 9.03 -1.42 10.48
N TYR A 34 9.09 -2.76 10.38
CA TYR A 34 9.39 -3.45 9.14
C TYR A 34 8.28 -3.27 8.10
N ALA A 35 7.02 -3.43 8.49
CA ALA A 35 5.88 -3.29 7.59
C ALA A 35 5.79 -1.87 7.03
N THR A 36 5.97 -0.85 7.86
CA THR A 36 5.99 0.55 7.42
C THR A 36 7.14 0.82 6.47
N LEU A 37 8.36 0.36 6.78
CA LEU A 37 9.49 0.52 5.88
C LEU A 37 9.26 -0.18 4.53
N ASN A 38 8.78 -1.42 4.56
CA ASN A 38 8.52 -2.19 3.36
C ASN A 38 7.40 -1.56 2.52
N TYR A 39 6.33 -1.10 3.15
CA TYR A 39 5.27 -0.37 2.47
C TYR A 39 5.81 0.89 1.81
N THR A 40 6.55 1.74 2.54
CA THR A 40 7.11 2.98 1.97
C THR A 40 8.09 2.72 0.82
N VAL A 41 8.96 1.70 0.92
CA VAL A 41 9.95 1.39 -0.13
C VAL A 41 9.29 0.80 -1.37
N ASN A 42 8.33 -0.12 -1.21
CA ASN A 42 7.67 -0.74 -2.37
C ASN A 42 6.58 0.15 -2.97
N GLU A 43 5.94 1.03 -2.18
CA GLU A 43 5.06 2.07 -2.73
C GLU A 43 5.84 3.05 -3.63
N THR A 44 7.16 3.19 -3.41
CA THR A 44 8.01 4.06 -4.24
C THR A 44 8.67 3.34 -5.42
N LEU A 45 8.64 2.02 -5.49
CA LEU A 45 9.42 1.26 -6.48
C LEU A 45 8.55 0.16 -7.11
N VAL A 46 8.31 0.32 -8.40
CA VAL A 46 7.73 -0.69 -9.27
C VAL A 46 8.84 -1.68 -9.65
N ASP A 47 8.61 -2.99 -9.56
CA ASP A 47 9.59 -3.97 -10.02
C ASP A 47 9.65 -4.05 -11.57
N ASP A 48 10.65 -4.75 -12.12
CA ASP A 48 10.84 -4.83 -13.58
C ASP A 48 9.64 -5.50 -14.32
N ALA A 49 8.98 -6.46 -13.67
CA ALA A 49 7.84 -7.16 -14.25
C ALA A 49 6.60 -6.25 -14.27
N GLU A 50 6.34 -5.57 -13.16
CA GLU A 50 5.28 -4.57 -13.02
C GLU A 50 5.53 -3.38 -13.95
N MET A 51 6.76 -2.90 -14.10
CA MET A 51 7.10 -1.82 -15.03
C MET A 51 6.90 -2.25 -16.48
N THR A 52 7.19 -3.51 -16.81
CA THR A 52 6.91 -4.06 -18.14
C THR A 52 5.41 -4.04 -18.43
N GLU A 53 4.58 -4.49 -17.48
CA GLU A 53 3.11 -4.44 -17.61
C GLU A 53 2.58 -3.01 -17.77
N ILE A 54 3.11 -2.05 -16.99
CA ILE A 54 2.77 -0.63 -17.15
C ILE A 54 3.12 -0.13 -18.55
N MET A 55 4.28 -0.53 -19.09
CA MET A 55 4.71 -0.12 -20.43
C MET A 55 3.86 -0.76 -21.53
N GLU A 56 3.41 -2.00 -21.36
CA GLU A 56 2.50 -2.67 -22.30
C GLU A 56 1.16 -1.92 -22.40
N HIS A 57 0.66 -1.41 -21.28
CA HIS A 57 -0.62 -0.69 -21.21
C HIS A 57 -0.50 0.85 -21.24
N ALA A 58 0.71 1.40 -21.45
CA ALA A 58 0.96 2.84 -21.32
C ALA A 58 0.04 3.71 -22.20
N ASN A 59 -0.24 3.26 -23.42
CA ASN A 59 -1.13 3.97 -24.35
C ASN A 59 -2.59 3.98 -23.86
N GLU A 60 -3.06 2.86 -23.30
CA GLU A 60 -4.41 2.71 -22.76
C GLU A 60 -4.59 3.55 -21.50
N LEU A 61 -3.58 3.55 -20.63
CA LEU A 61 -3.53 4.40 -19.44
C LEU A 61 -3.58 5.89 -19.83
N GLN A 62 -2.80 6.30 -20.84
CA GLN A 62 -2.81 7.68 -21.33
C GLN A 62 -4.17 8.06 -21.94
N ALA A 63 -4.80 7.15 -22.69
CA ALA A 63 -6.15 7.35 -23.23
C ALA A 63 -7.19 7.47 -22.11
N GLY A 64 -7.13 6.61 -21.09
CA GLY A 64 -8.01 6.66 -19.93
C GLY A 64 -7.86 7.96 -19.13
N LEU A 65 -6.64 8.47 -18.95
CA LEU A 65 -6.41 9.78 -18.34
C LEU A 65 -7.02 10.93 -19.17
N ALA A 66 -6.92 10.85 -20.49
CA ALA A 66 -7.55 11.81 -21.38
C ALA A 66 -9.09 11.72 -21.35
N ASP A 67 -9.65 10.52 -21.17
CA ASP A 67 -11.08 10.29 -20.99
C ASP A 67 -11.58 10.89 -19.67
N ILE A 68 -10.85 10.68 -18.56
CA ILE A 68 -11.16 11.29 -17.26
C ILE A 68 -11.14 12.81 -17.35
N ALA A 69 -10.08 13.39 -17.92
CA ALA A 69 -9.95 14.84 -18.10
C ALA A 69 -11.06 15.44 -18.96
N ALA A 70 -11.58 14.66 -19.91
CA ALA A 70 -12.68 15.05 -20.79
C ALA A 70 -14.08 14.69 -20.24
N GLY A 71 -14.18 14.11 -19.04
CA GLY A 71 -15.45 13.70 -18.44
C GLY A 71 -16.12 12.50 -19.12
N ARG A 72 -15.37 11.70 -19.89
CA ARG A 72 -15.87 10.51 -20.60
C ARG A 72 -15.84 9.28 -19.70
N TYR A 73 -16.59 9.32 -18.59
CA TYR A 73 -16.74 8.19 -17.69
C TYR A 73 -18.15 8.16 -17.10
N THR A 74 -18.55 7.01 -16.56
CA THR A 74 -19.80 6.85 -15.81
C THR A 74 -19.46 6.34 -14.42
N ILE A 75 -20.01 6.98 -13.40
CA ILE A 75 -19.89 6.51 -12.01
C ILE A 75 -20.98 5.46 -11.80
N ILE A 76 -20.57 4.27 -11.37
CA ILE A 76 -21.50 3.21 -10.97
C ILE A 76 -21.52 3.20 -9.44
N ASP A 77 -22.61 3.69 -8.85
CA ASP A 77 -22.84 3.53 -7.42
C ASP A 77 -23.18 2.06 -7.14
N GLN A 78 -22.39 1.41 -6.29
CA GLN A 78 -22.67 0.05 -5.88
C GLN A 78 -23.91 0.04 -4.97
N VAL A 79 -24.99 -0.57 -5.46
CA VAL A 79 -26.20 -0.90 -4.68
C VAL A 79 -25.96 -2.19 -3.90
#